data_AF-A0A1B8CK64-F1
#
_entry.id   AF-A0A1B8CK64-F1
#
_cell.length_a   1.000
_cell.length_b   1.000
_cell.length_c   1.000
_cell.angle_alpha   90.00
_cell.angle_beta   90.00
_cell.angle_gamma   90.00
#
_symmetry.space_group_name_H-M   'P 1'
#
loop_
_entity.id
_entity.type
_entity.pdbx_description
1 polymer ?
#
loop_
_entity_poly.entity_id
_entity_poly.type
_entity_poly.pdbx_seq_one_letter_code
_entity_poly.pdbx_strand_id
1 'polypeptide(L)'
;MSPQGTPITRQIEVWLGDPRSAYVYFDPEFSQTFQTESTLQENGSTPQDPELLPLEFHHDTRHFARKSLPYPRLEIPQGLVGRSDAKGNSPATLHAWGVTHAITLDGTADSEFQHSARETLQRLKPVLDELKDR
;
A
#
# COMPACT_ATOMS: atom_id res chain seq x y z
N MET A 1 11.97 -9.94 -9.17
CA MET A 1 13.35 -9.81 -9.70
C MET A 1 13.49 -10.67 -10.94
N SER A 2 14.50 -10.42 -11.79
CA SER A 2 14.91 -11.40 -12.80
C SER A 2 15.45 -12.68 -12.13
N PRO A 3 15.54 -13.81 -12.83
CA PRO A 3 16.22 -15.00 -12.32
C PRO A 3 17.66 -14.76 -11.84
N GLN A 4 18.28 -13.65 -12.29
CA GLN A 4 19.63 -13.22 -11.92
C GLN A 4 19.66 -12.24 -10.74
N GLY A 5 18.53 -12.01 -10.05
CA GLY A 5 18.45 -11.08 -8.91
C GLY A 5 18.47 -9.60 -9.30
N THR A 6 18.27 -9.27 -10.59
CA THR A 6 18.22 -7.88 -11.04
C THR A 6 16.80 -7.31 -10.84
N PRO A 7 16.66 -6.08 -10.34
CA PRO A 7 15.37 -5.39 -10.32
C PRO A 7 14.81 -5.28 -11.75
N ILE A 8 13.53 -5.64 -11.92
CA ILE A 8 12.81 -5.42 -13.17
C ILE A 8 11.92 -4.21 -12.95
N THR A 9 12.01 -3.22 -13.83
CA THR A 9 11.12 -2.06 -13.82
C THR A 9 9.94 -2.33 -14.75
N ARG A 10 8.74 -2.02 -14.29
CA ARG A 10 7.50 -2.09 -15.09
C ARG A 10 6.76 -0.77 -14.91
N GLN A 11 6.27 -0.19 -16.00
CA GLN A 11 5.31 0.89 -15.88
C GLN A 11 3.94 0.30 -15.57
N ILE A 12 3.27 0.91 -14.61
CA ILE A 12 1.94 0.50 -14.17
C ILE A 12 1.04 1.72 -14.16
N GLU A 13 -0.26 1.50 -14.34
CA GLU A 13 -1.24 2.56 -14.13
C GLU A 13 -1.42 2.79 -12.63
N VAL A 14 -1.37 4.06 -12.21
CA VAL A 14 -1.64 4.48 -10.85
C VAL A 14 -2.67 5.60 -10.88
N TRP A 15 -3.63 5.56 -9.95
CA TRP A 15 -4.60 6.63 -9.76
C TRP A 15 -4.20 7.44 -8.53
N LEU A 16 -3.82 8.69 -8.80
CA LEU A 16 -3.40 9.65 -7.79
C LEU A 16 -4.55 10.63 -7.55
N GLY A 17 -4.68 11.07 -6.31
CA GLY A 17 -5.58 12.17 -5.97
C GLY A 17 -5.02 13.53 -6.41
N ASP A 18 -5.60 14.58 -5.84
CA ASP A 18 -5.09 15.93 -6.02
C ASP A 18 -3.71 16.10 -5.35
N PRO A 19 -2.97 17.18 -5.63
CA PRO A 19 -1.63 17.38 -5.05
C PRO A 19 -1.56 17.43 -3.51
N ARG A 20 -2.68 17.53 -2.80
CA ARG A 20 -2.78 17.47 -1.33
C ARG A 20 -3.24 16.10 -0.82
N SER A 21 -3.60 15.18 -1.71
CA SER A 21 -3.93 13.80 -1.35
C SER A 21 -2.67 13.05 -0.89
N ALA A 22 -2.86 12.13 0.03
CA ALA A 22 -1.83 11.30 0.63
C ALA A 22 -2.05 9.81 0.31
N TYR A 23 -2.58 9.52 -0.88
CA TYR A 23 -2.87 8.16 -1.34
C TYR A 23 -2.44 7.91 -2.79
N VAL A 24 -2.27 6.63 -3.11
CA VAL A 24 -2.21 6.11 -4.48
C VAL A 24 -3.04 4.84 -4.57
N TYR A 25 -3.80 4.66 -5.65
CA TYR A 25 -4.46 3.40 -5.99
C TYR A 25 -3.81 2.76 -7.21
N PHE A 26 -3.88 1.44 -7.29
CA PHE A 26 -3.36 0.65 -8.41
C PHE A 26 -4.00 -0.74 -8.44
N ASP A 27 -3.74 -1.48 -9.52
CA ASP A 27 -4.26 -2.83 -9.71
C ASP A 27 -3.70 -3.82 -8.66
N PRO A 28 -4.55 -4.67 -8.04
CA PRO A 28 -4.13 -5.68 -7.08
C PRO A 28 -2.98 -6.59 -7.52
N GLU A 29 -2.78 -6.84 -8.82
CA GLU A 29 -1.70 -7.71 -9.30
C GLU A 29 -0.30 -7.23 -8.86
N PHE A 30 -0.12 -5.93 -8.65
CA PHE A 30 1.18 -5.35 -8.29
C PHE A 30 1.50 -5.46 -6.80
N SER A 31 0.50 -5.57 -5.92
CA SER A 31 0.73 -5.68 -4.46
C SER A 31 1.33 -7.02 -4.06
N GLN A 32 1.10 -8.08 -4.86
CA GLN A 32 1.59 -9.42 -4.59
C GLN A 32 3.12 -9.47 -4.46
N THR A 33 3.81 -8.59 -5.20
CA THR A 33 5.26 -8.48 -5.12
C THR A 33 5.74 -8.00 -3.74
N PHE A 34 5.00 -7.10 -3.10
CA PHE A 34 5.28 -6.62 -1.74
C PHE A 34 4.94 -7.67 -0.67
N GLN A 35 3.82 -8.40 -0.85
CA GLN A 35 3.37 -9.43 0.09
C GLN A 35 4.29 -10.67 0.10
N THR A 36 4.76 -11.11 -1.06
CA THR A 36 5.65 -12.28 -1.19
C THR A 36 6.94 -12.12 -0.38
N GLU A 37 7.54 -10.93 -0.41
CA GLU A 37 8.75 -10.61 0.36
C GLU A 37 8.49 -10.50 1.88
N SER A 38 7.23 -10.30 2.32
CA SER A 38 6.87 -10.35 3.75
C SER A 38 7.04 -11.73 4.33
N THR A 39 6.54 -12.74 3.62
CA THR A 39 6.57 -14.14 4.08
C THR A 39 7.98 -14.72 4.22
N LEU A 40 8.97 -14.14 3.54
CA LEU A 40 10.36 -14.61 3.58
C LEU A 40 11.16 -14.06 4.78
N GLN A 41 10.68 -13.00 5.44
CA GLN A 41 11.46 -12.30 6.48
C GLN A 41 10.85 -12.38 7.88
N GLU A 42 9.58 -12.71 8.03
CA GLU A 42 8.88 -12.74 9.33
C GLU A 42 9.14 -14.05 10.11
N ASN A 43 10.39 -14.30 10.45
CA ASN A 43 10.74 -15.26 11.51
C ASN A 43 10.55 -14.58 12.88
N GLY A 44 9.31 -14.40 13.33
CA GLY A 44 9.01 -14.25 14.76
C GLY A 44 8.40 -12.93 15.23
N SER A 45 7.37 -12.40 14.58
CA SER A 45 6.54 -11.32 15.17
C SER A 45 5.05 -11.58 14.94
N THR A 46 4.23 -10.98 15.81
CA THR A 46 2.76 -11.05 15.92
C THR A 46 2.06 -11.15 14.56
N PRO A 47 0.91 -11.87 14.43
CA PRO A 47 0.21 -11.97 13.15
C PRO A 47 -0.06 -10.58 12.58
N GLN A 48 0.72 -10.17 11.57
CA GLN A 48 0.39 -8.99 10.79
C GLN A 48 -0.80 -9.37 9.93
N ASP A 49 -1.78 -8.48 9.90
CA ASP A 49 -2.88 -8.57 8.97
C ASP A 49 -2.31 -8.61 7.54
N PRO A 50 -2.47 -9.70 6.77
CA PRO A 50 -1.83 -9.86 5.46
C PRO A 50 -2.35 -8.86 4.43
N GLU A 51 -3.50 -8.22 4.71
CA GLU A 51 -4.07 -7.15 3.88
C GLU A 51 -3.53 -5.77 4.24
N LEU A 52 -2.77 -5.61 5.34
CA LEU A 52 -2.18 -4.35 5.78
C LEU A 52 -0.66 -4.47 5.91
N LEU A 53 0.07 -4.01 4.90
CA LEU A 53 1.52 -4.08 4.87
C LEU A 53 2.16 -2.71 5.14
N PRO A 54 2.96 -2.55 6.21
CA PRO A 54 3.68 -1.30 6.48
C PRO A 54 4.77 -1.03 5.44
N LEU A 55 4.85 0.23 5.02
CA LEU A 55 5.79 0.80 4.06
C LEU A 55 6.33 2.15 4.58
N GLU A 56 7.32 2.68 3.86
CA GLU A 56 7.81 4.05 4.00
C GLU A 56 7.71 4.76 2.65
N PHE A 57 7.29 6.02 2.67
CA PHE A 57 7.36 6.93 1.53
C PHE A 57 8.62 7.79 1.62
N HIS A 58 9.49 7.62 0.63
CA HIS A 58 10.74 8.35 0.48
C HIS A 58 10.50 9.59 -0.38
N HIS A 59 10.38 10.75 0.27
CA HIS A 59 10.04 12.02 -0.41
C HIS A 59 11.04 12.42 -1.49
N ASP A 60 12.35 12.29 -1.22
CA ASP A 60 13.42 12.73 -2.14
C ASP A 60 13.39 12.01 -3.49
N THR A 61 12.94 10.76 -3.48
CA THR A 61 12.92 9.87 -4.65
C THR A 61 11.51 9.46 -5.05
N ARG A 62 10.49 9.99 -4.36
CA ARG A 62 9.05 9.79 -4.59
C ARG A 62 8.68 8.32 -4.79
N HIS A 63 9.05 7.49 -3.83
CA HIS A 63 8.71 6.07 -3.89
C HIS A 63 8.27 5.49 -2.56
N PHE A 64 7.48 4.43 -2.63
CA PHE A 64 7.14 3.57 -1.51
C PHE A 64 8.02 2.33 -1.51
N ALA A 65 8.55 1.96 -0.35
CA ALA A 65 9.28 0.71 -0.15
C ALA A 65 9.08 0.19 1.29
N ARG A 66 9.45 -1.06 1.55
CA ARG A 66 9.50 -1.55 2.94
C ARG A 66 10.71 -0.93 3.64
N LYS A 67 10.57 -0.71 4.95
CA LYS A 67 11.67 -0.22 5.78
C LYS A 67 12.90 -1.14 5.64
N SER A 68 14.06 -0.54 5.40
CA SER A 68 15.34 -1.24 5.23
C SER A 68 15.46 -2.15 4.00
N LEU A 69 14.48 -2.16 3.09
CA LEU A 69 14.55 -2.93 1.84
C LEU A 69 14.42 -2.01 0.62
N PRO A 70 15.36 -2.07 -0.34
CA PRO A 70 15.30 -1.20 -1.51
C PRO A 70 14.25 -1.65 -2.54
N TYR A 71 13.77 -2.89 -2.47
CA TYR A 71 12.82 -3.49 -3.42
C TYR A 71 11.88 -4.50 -2.74
N PRO A 72 10.69 -4.76 -3.32
CA PRO A 72 10.07 -3.99 -4.40
C PRO A 72 9.76 -2.55 -3.95
N ARG A 73 9.69 -1.64 -4.92
CA ARG A 73 9.34 -0.25 -4.68
C ARG A 73 8.36 0.25 -5.73
N LEU A 74 7.49 1.17 -5.34
CA LEU A 74 6.56 1.86 -6.23
C LEU A 74 6.97 3.33 -6.34
N GLU A 75 7.47 3.73 -7.51
CA GLU A 75 7.79 5.12 -7.83
C GLU A 75 6.55 5.83 -8.37
N ILE A 76 6.31 7.07 -7.94
CA ILE A 76 5.17 7.90 -8.37
C ILE A 76 5.63 9.23 -8.99
N PRO A 77 4.88 9.77 -9.97
CA PRO A 77 5.28 10.96 -10.72
C PRO A 77 5.19 12.27 -9.92
N GLN A 78 4.49 12.29 -8.78
CA GLN A 78 4.33 13.47 -7.93
C GLN A 78 4.63 13.15 -6.46
N GLY A 79 4.97 14.18 -5.68
CA GLY A 79 5.09 14.03 -4.23
C GLY A 79 3.71 13.87 -3.59
N LEU A 80 3.68 13.30 -2.39
CA LEU A 80 2.50 13.27 -1.54
C LEU A 80 2.72 14.22 -0.38
N VAL A 81 1.69 14.99 -0.04
CA VAL A 81 1.74 15.87 1.12
C VAL A 81 1.50 15.02 2.36
N GLY A 82 2.59 14.71 3.06
CA GLY A 82 2.54 14.06 4.37
C GLY A 82 2.22 15.05 5.49
N ARG A 83 2.33 14.56 6.74
CA ARG A 83 2.25 15.38 7.94
C ARG A 83 3.26 16.53 7.86
N SER A 84 2.85 17.73 8.23
CA SER A 84 3.62 18.98 8.11
C SER A 84 4.94 19.04 8.93
N ASP A 85 5.31 17.96 9.62
CA ASP A 85 6.49 17.84 10.47
C ASP A 85 7.39 16.64 10.13
N ALA A 86 7.14 15.94 9.02
CA ALA A 86 7.94 14.78 8.62
C ALA A 86 9.36 15.22 8.19
N LYS A 87 10.32 15.18 9.12
CA LYS A 87 11.75 15.16 8.79
C LYS A 87 12.13 13.74 8.36
N GLY A 88 12.28 13.50 7.05
CA GLY A 88 12.69 12.21 6.48
C GLY A 88 11.55 11.47 5.80
N ASN A 89 11.59 10.14 5.78
CA ASN A 89 10.55 9.32 5.17
C ASN A 89 9.24 9.40 5.98
N SER A 90 8.10 9.33 5.31
CA SER A 90 6.81 9.22 5.99
C SER A 90 6.38 7.76 6.12
N PRO A 91 5.81 7.34 7.26
CA PRO A 91 5.19 6.02 7.38
C PRO A 91 4.00 5.92 6.44
N ALA A 92 3.79 4.74 5.87
CA ALA A 92 2.72 4.45 4.94
C ALA A 92 2.22 3.02 5.11
N THR A 93 0.99 2.76 4.68
CA THR A 93 0.39 1.43 4.72
C THR A 93 -0.14 1.06 3.34
N LEU A 94 0.25 -0.12 2.85
CA LEU A 94 -0.39 -0.81 1.73
C LEU A 94 -1.63 -1.55 2.22
N HIS A 95 -2.76 -1.17 1.65
CA HIS A 95 -4.09 -1.74 1.83
C HIS A 95 -4.37 -2.70 0.67
N ALA A 96 -4.13 -3.98 0.91
CA ALA A 96 -4.28 -5.07 -0.05
C ALA A 96 -5.61 -5.82 0.13
N TRP A 97 -6.72 -5.07 0.07
CA TRP A 97 -8.09 -5.57 0.16
C TRP A 97 -8.99 -4.85 -0.85
N GLY A 98 -10.16 -5.43 -1.15
CA GLY A 98 -11.11 -4.86 -2.11
C GLY A 98 -10.75 -5.15 -3.58
N VAL A 99 -11.33 -4.37 -4.50
CA VAL A 99 -11.13 -4.53 -5.97
C VAL A 99 -9.98 -3.70 -6.53
N THR A 100 -9.49 -2.74 -5.74
CA THR A 100 -8.34 -1.89 -6.03
C THR A 100 -7.50 -1.79 -4.78
N HIS A 101 -6.18 -1.90 -4.89
CA HIS A 101 -5.30 -1.74 -3.75
C HIS A 101 -4.85 -0.30 -3.62
N ALA A 102 -4.56 0.11 -2.39
CA ALA A 102 -4.17 1.49 -2.07
C ALA A 102 -2.92 1.52 -1.22
N ILE A 103 -2.13 2.59 -1.34
CA ILE A 103 -1.15 2.97 -0.32
C ILE A 103 -1.51 4.35 0.20
N THR A 104 -1.55 4.53 1.51
CA THR A 104 -1.80 5.82 2.16
C THR A 104 -0.64 6.19 3.08
N LEU A 105 -0.33 7.49 3.22
CA LEU A 105 0.54 7.95 4.30
C LEU A 105 -0.20 7.87 5.64
N ASP A 106 0.44 7.31 6.65
CA ASP A 106 -0.18 7.09 7.95
C ASP A 106 -0.41 8.42 8.69
N GLY A 107 -1.50 8.51 9.45
CA GLY A 107 -1.86 9.73 10.19
C GLY A 107 -2.44 10.83 9.32
N THR A 108 -2.93 10.49 8.12
CA THR A 108 -3.65 11.39 7.21
C THR A 108 -5.13 11.03 7.14
N ALA A 109 -5.97 11.97 6.71
CA ALA A 109 -7.40 11.72 6.49
C ALA A 109 -7.64 10.58 5.48
N ASP A 110 -6.74 10.39 4.50
CA ASP A 110 -6.82 9.30 3.54
C ASP A 110 -6.58 7.94 4.20
N SER A 111 -5.65 7.86 5.16
CA SER A 111 -5.44 6.64 5.95
C SER A 111 -6.63 6.29 6.86
N GLU A 112 -7.26 7.31 7.44
CA GLU A 112 -8.48 7.15 8.25
C GLU A 112 -9.65 6.68 7.39
N PHE A 113 -9.81 7.25 6.19
CA PHE A 113 -10.81 6.83 5.22
C PHE A 113 -10.66 5.35 4.85
N GLN A 114 -9.43 4.89 4.54
CA GLN A 114 -9.19 3.48 4.23
C GLN A 114 -9.57 2.56 5.39
N HIS A 115 -9.24 2.96 6.62
CA HIS A 115 -9.61 2.18 7.80
C HIS A 115 -11.14 2.04 7.93
N SER A 116 -11.87 3.15 7.88
CA SER A 116 -13.35 3.13 7.95
C SER A 116 -14.00 2.39 6.77
N ALA A 117 -13.45 2.53 5.57
CA ALA A 117 -13.93 1.83 4.37
C ALA A 117 -13.77 0.31 4.53
N ARG A 118 -12.63 -0.15 5.06
CA ARG A 118 -12.38 -1.56 5.33
C ARG A 118 -13.34 -2.12 6.37
N GLU A 119 -13.52 -1.44 7.49
CA GLU A 119 -14.46 -1.85 8.54
C GLU A 119 -15.88 -1.96 8.00
N THR A 120 -16.29 -0.99 7.18
CA THR A 120 -17.61 -1.00 6.53
C THR A 120 -17.75 -2.19 5.59
N LEU A 121 -16.74 -2.48 4.75
CA LEU A 121 -16.73 -3.63 3.86
C LEU A 121 -16.83 -4.94 4.63
N GLN A 122 -16.05 -5.10 5.70
CA GLN A 122 -16.09 -6.30 6.55
C GLN A 122 -17.46 -6.48 7.19
N ARG A 123 -18.10 -5.40 7.64
CA ARG A 123 -19.47 -5.44 8.19
C ARG A 123 -20.52 -5.81 7.15
N LEU A 124 -20.37 -5.32 5.92
CA LEU A 124 -21.32 -5.58 4.82
C LEU A 124 -21.10 -6.93 4.15
N LYS A 125 -19.91 -7.51 4.27
CA LYS A 125 -19.49 -8.74 3.59
C LYS A 125 -20.52 -9.88 3.66
N PRO A 126 -21.08 -10.24 4.83
CA PRO A 126 -22.04 -11.34 4.90
C PRO A 126 -23.28 -11.11 4.02
N VAL A 127 -23.80 -9.87 4.01
CA VAL A 127 -24.98 -9.49 3.22
C VAL A 127 -24.65 -9.44 1.73
N LEU A 128 -23.46 -8.94 1.37
CA LEU A 128 -23.00 -8.95 -0.01
C LEU A 128 -22.82 -10.37 -0.53
N ASP A 129 -22.32 -11.29 0.30
CA ASP A 129 -22.16 -12.70 -0.05
C ASP A 129 -23.53 -13.37 -0.28
N GLU A 130 -24.55 -13.09 0.56
CA GLU A 130 -25.94 -13.55 0.33
C GLU A 130 -26.56 -13.03 -0.98
N LEU A 131 -26.21 -11.82 -1.41
CA LEU A 131 -26.73 -11.21 -2.64
C LEU A 131 -26.08 -11.78 -3.91
N LYS A 132 -24.87 -12.35 -3.82
CA LYS A 132 -24.19 -12.94 -4.98
C LYS A 132 -24.83 -14.23 -5.46
N ASP A 133 -25.52 -14.94 -4.57
CA ASP A 133 -26.14 -16.24 -4.84
C ASP A 133 -27.63 -16.14 -5.21
N ARG A 134 -28.11 -14.93 -5.51
CA ARG A 134 -29.46 -14.65 -6.03
C ARG A 134 -29.41 -14.36 -7.52
#